data_AF-A0A2X4TBN1-F1
#
_entry.id   AF-A0A2X4TBN1-F1
#
_cell.length_a   1.000
_cell.length_b   1.000
_cell.length_c   1.000
_cell.angle_alpha   90.00
_cell.angle_beta   90.00
_cell.angle_gamma   90.00
#
_symmetry.space_group_name_H-M   'P 1'
#
loop_
_entity.id
_entity.type
_entity.pdbx_description
1 polymer ?
#
loop_
_entity_poly.entity_id
_entity_poly.type
_entity_poly.pdbx_seq_one_letter_code
_entity_poly.pdbx_strand_id
1 'polypeptide(L)'
;MAEKRNIFLVGPMGAGKSTIGRQLAQQLNMEFYDSDQEIEKRTGADVGWVFDVEGEDGFRNREEKVINELTEKQGIVLATGGGSVKSRETRNRLSARGVVVYLETTIEKTTGAHAA
;
A
#
# COMPACT_ATOMS: atom_id res chain seq x y z
N MET A 1 -25.38 -0.19 -12.04
CA MET A 1 -24.78 -0.10 -10.69
C MET A 1 -23.66 0.91 -10.77
N ALA A 2 -23.56 1.87 -9.85
CA ALA A 2 -22.43 2.81 -9.87
C ALA A 2 -21.14 2.03 -9.56
N GLU A 3 -20.12 2.11 -10.41
CA GLU A 3 -18.82 1.51 -10.11
C GLU A 3 -18.25 2.12 -8.84
N LYS A 4 -17.87 1.27 -7.88
CA LYS A 4 -17.16 1.72 -6.68
C LYS A 4 -15.73 2.07 -7.08
N ARG A 5 -15.41 3.35 -7.02
CA ARG A 5 -14.05 3.85 -7.26
C ARG A 5 -13.10 3.29 -6.21
N ASN A 6 -11.88 2.94 -6.61
CA ASN A 6 -10.86 2.47 -5.67
C ASN A 6 -10.44 3.56 -4.67
N ILE A 7 -10.00 3.13 -3.49
CA ILE A 7 -9.42 4.00 -2.47
C ILE A 7 -8.01 3.54 -2.17
N PHE A 8 -7.05 4.44 -2.24
CA PHE A 8 -5.63 4.16 -2.05
C PHE A 8 -5.12 4.93 -0.84
N LEU A 9 -4.66 4.22 0.18
CA LEU A 9 -4.10 4.79 1.40
C LEU A 9 -2.58 4.88 1.25
N VAL A 10 -2.07 6.11 1.28
CA VAL A 10 -0.63 6.42 1.22
C VAL A 10 -0.18 7.09 2.52
N GLY A 11 1.10 6.95 2.85
CA GLY A 11 1.68 7.52 4.07
C GLY A 11 2.81 6.66 4.63
N PRO A 12 3.61 7.19 5.57
CA PRO A 12 4.78 6.48 6.10
C PRO A 12 4.39 5.17 6.82
N MET A 13 5.37 4.31 7.08
CA MET A 13 5.18 3.13 7.93
C MET A 13 4.60 3.57 9.30
N GLY A 14 3.77 2.75 9.94
CA GLY A 14 3.14 3.12 11.21
C GLY A 14 1.97 4.11 11.13
N ALA A 15 1.67 4.69 9.96
CA ALA A 15 0.50 5.59 9.78
C ALA A 15 -0.88 4.90 9.90
N GLY A 16 -0.93 3.60 10.19
CA GLY A 16 -2.19 2.85 10.38
C GLY A 16 -2.92 2.46 9.09
N LYS A 17 -2.27 2.55 7.92
CA LYS A 17 -2.86 2.27 6.59
C LYS A 17 -3.61 0.93 6.53
N SER A 18 -3.01 -0.16 6.99
CA SER A 18 -3.65 -1.49 6.95
C SER A 18 -4.82 -1.60 7.92
N THR A 19 -4.73 -0.98 9.10
CA THR A 19 -5.81 -0.98 10.10
C THR A 19 -7.01 -0.18 9.62
N ILE A 20 -6.78 1.06 9.17
CA ILE A 20 -7.82 1.94 8.63
C ILE A 20 -8.41 1.35 7.35
N GLY A 21 -7.55 0.81 6.47
CA GLY A 21 -7.98 0.22 5.21
C GLY A 21 -8.91 -0.98 5.37
N ARG A 22 -8.62 -1.88 6.32
CA ARG A 22 -9.52 -3.01 6.64
C ARG A 22 -10.89 -2.54 7.13
N GLN A 23 -10.93 -1.58 8.05
CA GLN A 23 -12.19 -1.03 8.56
C GLN A 23 -12.98 -0.33 7.45
N LEU A 24 -12.31 0.46 6.62
CA LEU A 24 -12.93 1.16 5.50
C LEU A 24 -13.52 0.19 4.48
N ALA A 25 -12.78 -0.86 4.13
CA ALA A 25 -13.23 -1.89 3.21
C ALA A 25 -14.48 -2.62 3.73
N GLN A 26 -14.51 -2.95 5.02
CA GLN A 26 -15.68 -3.56 5.67
C GLN A 26 -16.91 -2.64 5.63
N GLN A 27 -16.75 -1.37 6.01
CA GLN A 27 -17.85 -0.39 6.02
C GLN A 27 -18.40 -0.12 4.62
N LEU A 28 -17.53 -0.12 3.61
CA LEU A 28 -17.92 0.13 2.22
C LEU A 28 -18.28 -1.14 1.45
N ASN A 29 -18.19 -2.32 2.07
CA ASN A 29 -18.34 -3.63 1.40
C ASN A 29 -17.48 -3.71 0.12
N MET A 30 -16.17 -3.55 0.31
CA MET A 30 -15.11 -3.55 -0.69
C MET A 30 -14.04 -4.57 -0.28
N GLU A 31 -13.22 -5.03 -1.24
CA GLU A 31 -12.06 -5.87 -0.92
C GLU A 31 -10.92 -5.00 -0.36
N PHE A 32 -10.18 -5.54 0.60
CA PHE A 32 -8.97 -4.91 1.13
C PHE A 32 -7.71 -5.62 0.61
N TYR A 33 -6.73 -4.83 0.18
CA TYR A 33 -5.40 -5.30 -0.18
C TYR A 33 -4.33 -4.48 0.54
N ASP A 34 -3.22 -5.12 0.86
CA ASP A 34 -1.99 -4.49 1.34
C ASP A 34 -0.87 -4.88 0.39
N SER A 35 -0.17 -3.90 -0.20
CA SER A 35 0.86 -4.18 -1.20
C SER A 35 2.04 -4.95 -0.63
N ASP A 36 2.38 -4.72 0.64
CA ASP A 36 3.50 -5.42 1.29
C ASP A 36 3.13 -6.90 1.50
N GLN A 37 1.91 -7.17 1.97
CA GLN A 37 1.41 -8.54 2.09
C GLN A 37 1.26 -9.26 0.73
N GLU A 38 0.89 -8.54 -0.32
CA GLU A 38 0.82 -9.12 -1.67
C GLU A 38 2.21 -9.44 -2.22
N ILE A 39 3.24 -8.63 -1.89
CA ILE A 39 4.63 -8.96 -2.19
C ILE A 39 5.03 -10.25 -1.45
N GLU A 40 4.79 -10.32 -0.14
CA GLU A 40 5.12 -11.50 0.68
C GLU A 40 4.45 -12.77 0.17
N LYS A 41 3.16 -12.67 -0.21
CA LYS A 41 2.40 -13.79 -0.77
C LYS A 41 3.01 -14.30 -2.08
N ARG A 42 3.53 -13.40 -2.93
CA ARG A 42 4.13 -13.75 -4.23
C ARG A 42 5.55 -14.29 -4.11
N THR A 43 6.32 -13.80 -3.14
CA THR A 43 7.71 -14.24 -2.92
C THR A 43 7.81 -15.44 -1.99
N GLY A 44 6.82 -15.65 -1.13
CA GLY A 44 6.88 -16.63 -0.05
C GLY A 44 7.85 -16.23 1.07
N ALA A 45 8.22 -14.94 1.15
CA ALA A 45 9.19 -14.42 2.11
C ALA A 45 8.74 -13.06 2.66
N ASP A 46 9.14 -12.76 3.88
CA ASP A 46 8.90 -11.47 4.56
C ASP A 46 9.37 -10.28 3.71
N VAL A 47 8.61 -9.18 3.72
CA VAL A 47 8.87 -8.02 2.88
C VAL A 47 10.24 -7.37 3.15
N GLY A 48 10.70 -7.40 4.41
CA GLY A 48 12.01 -6.93 4.83
C GLY A 48 13.12 -7.82 4.27
N TRP A 49 12.94 -9.15 4.32
CA TRP A 49 13.90 -10.08 3.72
C TRP A 49 14.00 -9.91 2.19
N VAL A 50 12.87 -9.71 1.50
CA VAL A 50 12.87 -9.41 0.06
C VAL A 50 13.65 -8.13 -0.23
N PHE A 51 13.46 -7.09 0.59
CA PHE A 51 14.21 -5.84 0.47
C PHE A 51 15.72 -6.04 0.68
N ASP A 52 16.11 -6.81 1.70
CA ASP A 52 17.51 -7.08 2.03
C ASP A 52 18.23 -7.85 0.91
N VAL A 53 17.55 -8.80 0.28
CA VAL A 53 18.11 -9.63 -0.79
C VAL A 53 18.14 -8.92 -2.14
N GLU A 54 17.08 -8.19 -2.49
CA GLU A 54 16.94 -7.54 -3.80
C GLU A 54 17.59 -6.15 -3.83
N GLY A 55 17.86 -5.57 -2.66
CA GLY A 55 18.20 -4.17 -2.51
C GLY A 55 17.02 -3.25 -2.85
N GLU A 56 17.23 -1.94 -2.63
CA GLU A 56 16.16 -0.95 -2.82
C GLU A 56 15.62 -0.94 -4.27
N ASP A 57 16.50 -0.93 -5.28
CA ASP A 57 16.08 -0.85 -6.67
C ASP A 57 15.27 -2.08 -7.10
N GLY A 58 15.70 -3.28 -6.73
CA GLY A 58 15.00 -4.53 -7.02
C GLY A 58 13.62 -4.56 -6.37
N PHE A 59 13.57 -4.23 -5.08
CA PHE A 59 12.32 -4.16 -4.33
C PHE A 59 11.34 -3.13 -4.92
N ARG A 60 11.81 -1.93 -5.27
CA ARG A 60 10.94 -0.88 -5.82
C ARG A 60 10.39 -1.25 -7.19
N ASN A 61 11.19 -1.91 -8.02
CA ASN A 61 10.70 -2.46 -9.30
C ASN A 61 9.61 -3.52 -9.10
N ARG A 62 9.74 -4.37 -8.07
CA ARG A 62 8.71 -5.36 -7.71
C ARG A 62 7.46 -4.69 -7.16
N GLU A 63 7.61 -3.78 -6.21
CA GLU A 63 6.52 -3.03 -5.58
C GLU A 63 5.71 -2.28 -6.63
N GLU A 64 6.36 -1.60 -7.58
CA GLU A 64 5.68 -0.90 -8.67
C GLU A 64 4.80 -1.85 -9.51
N LYS A 65 5.29 -3.05 -9.84
CA LYS A 65 4.53 -4.06 -10.61
C LYS A 65 3.31 -4.55 -9.83
N VAL A 66 3.50 -4.89 -8.56
CA VAL A 66 2.40 -5.33 -7.68
C VAL A 66 1.33 -4.24 -7.55
N ILE A 67 1.74 -2.99 -7.32
CA ILE A 67 0.79 -1.86 -7.25
C ILE A 67 0.10 -1.63 -8.59
N ASN A 68 0.80 -1.77 -9.72
CA ASN A 68 0.15 -1.67 -11.04
C ASN A 68 -1.01 -2.67 -11.16
N GLU A 69 -0.76 -3.93 -10.85
CA GLU A 69 -1.78 -4.98 -10.95
C GLU A 69 -2.93 -4.80 -9.94
N LEU A 70 -2.63 -4.42 -8.70
CA LEU A 70 -3.66 -4.18 -7.69
C LEU A 70 -4.55 -3.00 -8.06
N THR A 71 -3.98 -1.92 -8.61
CA THR A 71 -4.73 -0.71 -9.00
C THR A 71 -5.60 -0.89 -10.24
N GLU A 72 -5.43 -1.98 -11.00
CA GLU A 72 -6.30 -2.37 -12.12
C GLU A 72 -7.59 -3.06 -11.67
N LYS A 73 -7.66 -3.52 -10.41
CA LYS A 73 -8.91 -4.02 -9.81
C LYS A 73 -9.92 -2.88 -9.66
N GLN A 74 -11.19 -3.23 -9.45
CA GLN A 74 -12.25 -2.26 -9.19
C GLN A 74 -12.85 -2.46 -7.80
N GLY A 75 -13.31 -1.38 -7.18
CA GLY A 75 -13.99 -1.46 -5.88
C GLY A 75 -13.11 -1.95 -4.74
N ILE A 76 -11.81 -1.64 -4.75
CA ILE A 76 -10.88 -2.05 -3.69
C ILE A 76 -10.41 -0.89 -2.79
N VAL A 77 -10.02 -1.24 -1.57
CA VAL A 77 -9.21 -0.40 -0.69
C VAL A 77 -7.80 -0.97 -0.65
N LEU A 78 -6.79 -0.18 -1.04
CA LEU A 78 -5.39 -0.59 -1.07
C LEU A 78 -4.57 0.22 -0.05
N ALA A 79 -3.94 -0.47 0.90
CA ALA A 79 -2.83 0.08 1.66
C ALA A 79 -1.53 -0.11 0.86
N THR A 80 -0.81 0.98 0.58
CA THR A 80 0.47 0.92 -0.16
C THR A 80 1.66 0.90 0.80
N GLY A 81 2.79 0.33 0.39
CA GLY A 81 4.07 0.44 1.11
C GLY A 81 4.49 1.90 1.30
N GLY A 82 5.17 2.21 2.40
CA GLY A 82 5.50 3.60 2.77
C GLY A 82 6.41 4.32 1.77
N GLY A 83 7.25 3.56 1.04
CA GLY A 83 8.13 4.07 0.00
C GLY A 83 7.54 4.05 -1.42
N SER A 84 6.35 3.49 -1.61
CA SER A 84 5.72 3.29 -2.94
C SER A 84 5.59 4.57 -3.76
N VAL A 85 5.32 5.70 -3.10
CA VAL A 85 5.19 7.01 -3.73
C VAL A 85 6.50 7.58 -4.25
N LYS A 86 7.66 6.94 -4.02
CA LYS A 86 8.93 7.33 -4.65
C LYS A 86 8.88 7.15 -6.17
N SER A 87 8.24 6.08 -6.66
CA SER A 87 8.06 5.86 -8.10
C SER A 87 7.05 6.86 -8.68
N ARG A 88 7.46 7.55 -9.76
CA ARG A 88 6.58 8.44 -10.52
C ARG A 88 5.42 7.67 -11.17
N GLU A 89 5.69 6.48 -11.69
CA GLU A 89 4.66 5.65 -12.33
C GLU A 89 3.63 5.18 -11.32
N THR A 90 4.06 4.77 -10.12
CA THR A 90 3.15 4.47 -9.01
C THR A 90 2.24 5.66 -8.70
N ARG A 91 2.80 6.87 -8.53
CA ARG A 91 1.99 8.09 -8.25
C ARG A 91 0.96 8.36 -9.35
N ASN A 92 1.37 8.25 -10.62
CA ASN A 92 0.48 8.46 -11.76
C ASN A 92 -0.68 7.46 -11.74
N ARG A 93 -0.39 6.16 -11.59
CA ARG A 93 -1.40 5.09 -11.54
C ARG A 93 -2.38 5.28 -10.38
N LEU A 94 -1.89 5.58 -9.18
CA LEU A 94 -2.74 5.83 -8.01
C LEU A 94 -3.70 7.01 -8.25
N SER A 95 -3.19 8.13 -8.76
CA SER A 95 -4.03 9.31 -9.03
C SER A 95 -5.06 9.09 -10.14
N ALA A 96 -4.72 8.29 -11.16
CA ALA A 96 -5.59 8.03 -12.31
C ALA A 96 -6.67 6.98 -12.03
N ARG A 97 -6.40 6.01 -11.14
CA ARG A 97 -7.22 4.80 -10.96
C ARG A 97 -8.07 4.77 -9.69
N GLY A 98 -8.02 5.83 -8.88
CA GLY A 98 -8.71 5.84 -7.58
C GLY A 98 -8.76 7.20 -6.90
N VAL A 99 -9.18 7.18 -5.64
CA VAL A 99 -9.06 8.29 -4.69
C VAL A 99 -7.84 8.03 -3.83
N VAL A 100 -6.89 8.96 -3.82
CA VAL A 100 -5.69 8.86 -2.98
C VAL A 100 -5.93 9.61 -1.67
N VAL A 101 -5.79 8.90 -0.55
CA VAL A 101 -5.93 9.44 0.80
C VAL A 101 -4.58 9.35 1.49
N TYR A 102 -3.99 10.50 1.80
CA TYR A 102 -2.77 10.58 2.58
C TYR A 102 -3.10 10.55 4.07
N LEU A 103 -2.61 9.53 4.77
CA LEU A 103 -2.68 9.44 6.22
C LEU A 103 -1.45 10.12 6.82
N GLU A 104 -1.62 11.39 7.16
CA GLU A 104 -0.60 12.17 7.84
C GLU A 104 -0.37 11.64 9.27
N THR A 105 0.90 11.51 9.64
CA THR A 105 1.30 11.07 10.99
C THR A 105 2.55 11.81 11.44
N THR A 106 2.71 11.94 12.75
CA THR A 106 3.90 12.54 13.37
C THR A 106 5.02 11.51 13.48
N ILE A 107 6.26 12.00 13.60
CA ILE A 107 7.44 11.14 13.82
C ILE A 107 7.27 10.32 15.10
N GLU A 108 6.82 10.94 16.20
CA GLU A 108 6.57 10.27 17.49
C GLU A 108 5.67 9.04 17.37
N LYS A 109 4.61 9.12 16.58
CA LYS A 109 3.70 8.00 16.31
C LYS A 109 4.34 6.91 15.45
N THR A 110 5.32 7.27 14.63
CA THR A 110 5.99 6.35 13.69
C THR A 110 7.09 5.54 14.37
N THR A 111 7.79 6.10 15.37
CA THR A 111 8.84 5.42 16.14
C THR A 111 8.32 4.59 17.34
N GLY A 112 7.08 4.82 17.79
CA GLY A 112 6.50 4.12 18.94
C GLY A 112 6.27 2.61 18.76
N ALA A 113 6.34 2.07 17.54
CA ALA A 113 6.19 0.63 17.28
C ALA A 113 7.48 -0.19 17.43
N HIS A 114 8.64 0.46 17.63
CA HIS A 114 9.94 -0.20 17.85
C HIS A 114 10.54 0.09 19.24
N ALA A 115 9.79 0.73 20.14
CA ALA A 115 10.20 1.03 21.51
C ALA A 115 9.29 0.30 22.52
N ALA A 116 9.27 -1.04 22.44
CA ALA A 116 8.79 -1.93 23.50
C ALA A 116 9.48 -3.29 23.35
#